data_AF-A0A926VE09-F1
#
_entry.id   AF-A0A926VE09-F1
#
_cell.length_a   1.000
_cell.length_b   1.000
_cell.length_c   1.000
_cell.angle_alpha   90.00
_cell.angle_beta   90.00
_cell.angle_gamma   90.00
#
_symmetry.space_group_name_H-M   'P 1'
#
loop_
_entity.id
_entity.type
_entity.pdbx_description
1 polymer ?
#
loop_
_entity_poly.entity_id
_entity_poly.type
_entity_poly.pdbx_seq_one_letter_code
_entity_poly.pdbx_strand_id
1 'polypeptide(L)' 'MLTAAQTLKCFLVCCDLTRMYLPIFLVRLDERTGNVFILAGEEIEVVIDRNGEFVKNDETEF' A
#
# COMPACT_ATOMS: atom_id res chain seq x y z
N MET A 1 9.78 12.04 -1.91
CA MET A 1 10.73 11.00 -1.48
C MET A 1 10.05 10.12 -0.43
N LEU A 2 10.18 8.79 -0.56
CA LEU A 2 9.66 7.82 0.40
C LEU A 2 10.32 7.96 1.77
N THR A 3 9.57 7.78 2.85
CA THR A 3 10.15 7.65 4.20
C THR A 3 10.63 6.21 4.43
N ALA A 4 11.52 6.01 5.42
CA ALA A 4 11.97 4.67 5.79
C ALA A 4 10.80 3.79 6.27
N ALA A 5 9.85 4.38 7.02
CA ALA A 5 8.65 3.69 7.50
C ALA A 5 7.76 3.23 6.34
N GLN A 6 7.54 4.09 5.33
CA GLN A 6 6.82 3.72 4.10
C GLN A 6 7.50 2.60 3.34
N THR A 7 8.82 2.67 3.16
CA THR A 7 9.58 1.63 2.44
C THR A 7 9.45 0.28 3.12
N LEU A 8 9.61 0.24 4.45
CA LEU A 8 9.47 -1.00 5.22
C LEU A 8 8.04 -1.55 5.12
N LYS A 9 7.03 -0.70 5.37
CA LYS A 9 5.63 -1.12 5.32
C LYS A 9 5.23 -1.60 3.94
N CYS A 10 5.59 -0.87 2.88
CA CYS A 10 5.33 -1.25 1.49
C CYS A 10 5.93 -2.61 1.17
N PHE A 11 7.18 -2.87 1.57
CA PHE A 11 7.83 -4.15 1.33
C PHE A 11 7.11 -5.30 2.03
N LEU A 12 6.76 -5.13 3.31
CA LEU A 12 6.01 -6.14 4.07
C LEU A 12 4.64 -6.44 3.45
N VAL A 13 3.90 -5.41 3.04
CA VAL A 13 2.61 -5.58 2.35
C VAL A 13 2.78 -6.35 1.04
N CYS A 14 3.82 -6.06 0.25
CA CYS A 14 4.11 -6.83 -0.96
C CYS A 14 4.42 -8.31 -0.65
N CYS A 15 5.15 -8.59 0.43
CA CYS A 15 5.40 -9.96 0.88
C CYS A 15 4.10 -10.67 1.28
N ASP A 16 3.20 -10.00 2.00
CA ASP A 16 1.92 -10.58 2.43
C ASP A 16 1.00 -10.85 1.24
N LEU A 17 0.88 -9.91 0.29
CA LEU A 17 0.11 -10.07 -0.93
C LEU A 17 0.63 -11.24 -1.77
N THR A 18 1.94 -11.33 -1.98
CA THR A 18 2.54 -12.43 -2.75
C THR A 18 2.46 -13.77 -2.03
N ARG A 19 2.51 -13.79 -0.69
CA ARG A 19 2.25 -14.99 0.12
C ARG A 19 0.82 -15.51 -0.06
N MET A 20 -0.13 -14.62 -0.31
CA MET A 20 -1.52 -14.95 -0.65
C MET A 20 -1.72 -15.28 -2.14
N TYR A 21 -0.64 -15.38 -2.93
CA TYR A 21 -0.68 -15.56 -4.38
C TYR A 21 -1.44 -14.46 -5.13
N LEU A 22 -1.56 -13.28 -4.54
CA LEU A 22 -2.21 -12.14 -5.17
C LEU A 22 -1.20 -11.42 -6.09
N PRO A 23 -1.51 -11.23 -7.38
CA PRO A 23 -0.67 -10.45 -8.27
C PRO A 23 -0.67 -8.98 -7.85
N ILE A 24 0.50 -8.36 -7.83
CA ILE A 24 0.66 -6.92 -7.59
C ILE A 24 0.73 -6.23 -8.95
N PHE A 25 -0.27 -5.41 -9.26
CA PHE A 25 -0.39 -4.72 -10.54
C PHE A 25 0.29 -3.36 -10.55
N LEU A 26 0.29 -2.65 -9.41
CA LEU A 26 0.86 -1.31 -9.29
C LEU A 26 1.42 -1.07 -7.90
N VAL A 27 2.61 -0.46 -7.83
CA VAL A 27 3.15 0.17 -6.62
C VAL A 27 3.67 1.54 -7.02
N ARG A 28 3.14 2.61 -6.42
CA ARG A 28 3.55 3.98 -6.75
C ARG A 28 3.57 4.88 -5.54
N LEU A 29 4.46 5.87 -5.56
CA LEU A 29 4.36 7.05 -4.71
C LEU A 29 3.41 8.04 -5.39
N ASP A 30 2.37 8.48 -4.70
CA ASP A 30 1.59 9.64 -5.10
C ASP A 30 2.33 10.91 -4.66
N GLU A 31 2.83 11.69 -5.63
CA GLU A 31 3.62 12.89 -5.34
C GLU A 31 2.77 14.06 -4.81
N ARG A 32 1.44 14.05 -5.01
CA ARG A 32 0.54 15.09 -4.46
C ARG A 32 0.39 14.96 -2.95
N THR A 33 0.23 13.74 -2.46
CA THR A 33 -0.05 13.43 -1.04
C THR A 33 1.17 12.95 -0.29
N GLY A 34 2.14 12.37 -1.00
CA GLY A 34 3.28 11.67 -0.43
C GLY A 34 2.96 10.24 0.04
N ASN A 35 1.79 9.70 -0.29
CA ASN A 35 1.37 8.36 0.11
C ASN A 35 1.84 7.28 -0.88
N VAL A 36 2.05 6.07 -0.40
CA VAL A 36 2.27 4.90 -1.27
C VAL A 36 0.93 4.25 -1.57
N PHE A 37 0.68 3.99 -2.85
CA PHE A 37 -0.50 3.27 -3.33
C PHE A 37 -0.08 1.92 -3.92
N ILE A 38 -0.78 0.86 -3.54
CA ILE A 38 -0.60 -0.50 -4.07
C ILE A 38 -1.95 -0.99 -4.58
N LEU A 39 -1.97 -1.51 -5.82
CA LEU A 39 -3.10 -2.23 -6.39
C LEU A 39 -2.70 -3.70 -6.60
N ALA A 40 -3.49 -4.62 -6.04
CA ALA A 40 -3.25 -6.05 -6.15
C ALA A 40 -4.57 -6.85 -6.20
N GLY A 41 -4.51 -8.07 -6.74
CA GLY A 41 -5.71 -8.91 -6.89
C GLY A 41 -6.83 -8.21 -7.68
N GLU A 42 -8.09 -8.59 -7.42
CA GLU A 42 -9.22 -8.02 -8.16
C GLU A 42 -9.55 -6.60 -7.69
N GLU A 43 -9.59 -6.36 -6.38
CA GLU A 43 -10.09 -5.10 -5.79
C GLU A 43 -9.27 -4.61 -4.58
N ILE A 44 -8.07 -5.17 -4.32
CA ILE A 44 -7.30 -4.78 -3.14
C ILE A 44 -6.51 -3.51 -3.44
N GLU A 45 -6.92 -2.44 -2.76
CA GLU A 45 -6.22 -1.18 -2.71
C GLU A 45 -5.60 -0.97 -1.33
N VAL A 46 -4.31 -0.66 -1.30
CA VAL A 46 -3.61 -0.33 -0.07
C VAL A 46 -2.98 1.04 -0.21
N VAL A 47 -3.28 1.91 0.76
CA VAL A 47 -2.69 3.24 0.85
C VAL A 47 -1.90 3.33 2.15
N ILE A 48 -0.62 3.71 2.04
CA ILE A 48 0.30 3.85 3.17
C ILE A 48 0.71 5.32 3.29
N ASP A 49 0.42 5.94 4.43
CA ASP A 49 0.75 7.33 4.71
C ASP A 49 2.26 7.54 4.93
N ARG A 50 2.70 8.78 5.15
CA ARG A 50 4.12 9.10 5.37
C ARG A 50 4.74 8.48 6.63
N ASN A 51 3.91 8.07 7.59
CA ASN A 51 4.33 7.45 8.83
C ASN A 51 4.42 5.93 8.72
N GLY A 52 4.00 5.34 7.60
CA GLY A 52 3.97 3.89 7.42
C GLY A 52 2.67 3.24 7.91
N GLU A 53 1.63 4.02 8.17
CA GLU A 53 0.32 3.53 8.60
C GLU A 53 -0.63 3.43 7.42
N PHE A 54 -1.63 2.55 7.55
CA PHE A 54 -2.68 2.45 6.54
C PHE A 54 -3.59 3.68 6.60
N VAL A 55 -3.85 4.28 5.45
CA VAL A 55 -4.91 5.29 5.34
C VAL A 55 -6.24 4.54 5.36
N LYS A 56 -7.12 4.90 6.30
CA LYS A 56 -8.47 4.38 6.33
C LYS A 56 -9.22 4.95 5.14
N ASN A 57 -9.76 4.08 4.30
CA ASN A 57 -10.81 4.47 3.37
C ASN A 57 -12.12 4.37 4.16
N ASP A 58 -12.89 5.45 4.20
CA ASP A 58 -14.19 5.50 4.87
C ASP A 58 -15.24 4.55 4.23
N GLU A 59 -14.86 3.79 3.20
CA GLU A 59 -15.72 2.87 2.45
C GLU A 59 -15.48 1.38 2.77
N THR A 60 -14.48 1.02 3.58
CA THR A 60 -14.26 -0.37 4.00
C THR A 60 -14.59 -0.58 5.47
N GLU A 61 -15.87 -0.88 5.72
CA GLU A 61 -16.36 -1.53 6.94
C GLU A 61 -15.98 -3.03 6.89
N PHE A 62 -14.86 -3.41 7.50
CA PHE A 62 -14.60 -4.80 7.89
C PHE A 62 -14.11 -4.87 9.34
#